data_AF-A0A7X8BMT8-F1
#
_entry.id   AF-A0A7X8BMT8-F1
#
_cell.length_a   1.000
_cell.length_b   1.000
_cell.length_c   1.000
_cell.angle_alpha   90.00
_cell.angle_beta   90.00
_cell.angle_gamma   90.00
#
_symmetry.space_group_name_H-M   'P 1'
#
loop_
_entity.id
_entity.type
_entity.pdbx_description
1 polymer ?
#
loop_
_entity_poly.entity_id
_entity_poly.type
_entity_poly.pdbx_seq_one_letter_code
_entity_poly.pdbx_strand_id
1 'polypeptide(L)'
;MAFPSATEEQIKEGKSLAWLAYVGVAAVIIPFVGWLAGLLFLVPLLAHKDNPFSKYHGRQGMVLFMFEVAFGIIIGILWAIAGAIAVASYGYGYGIGMGICGVLVWIVIVLVGLALEVLSIIGLIQAAQGKFWKMPVIGAIAESWFKGMVPTA
;
A
#
# COMPACT_ATOMS: atom_id res chain seq x y z
N MET A 1 -15.00 -16.62 -0.46
CA MET A 1 -14.38 -17.77 0.25
C MET A 1 -14.31 -17.43 1.72
N ALA A 2 -14.66 -18.38 2.59
CA ALA A 2 -14.34 -18.27 4.01
C ALA A 2 -12.81 -18.26 4.19
N PHE A 3 -12.32 -17.59 5.21
CA PHE A 3 -10.88 -17.49 5.47
C PHE A 3 -10.34 -18.87 5.90
N PRO A 4 -9.34 -19.44 5.22
CA PRO A 4 -9.03 -20.88 5.36
C PRO A 4 -8.52 -21.30 6.75
N SER A 5 -7.95 -20.39 7.56
CA SER A 5 -7.48 -20.66 8.93
C SER A 5 -8.34 -20.09 10.06
N ALA A 6 -9.39 -19.34 9.76
CA ALA A 6 -10.09 -18.56 10.79
C ALA A 6 -11.53 -19.05 10.96
N THR A 7 -11.95 -19.26 12.22
CA THR A 7 -13.35 -19.51 12.54
C THR A 7 -14.20 -18.26 12.30
N GLU A 8 -15.53 -18.41 12.18
CA GLU A 8 -16.43 -17.26 12.03
C GLU A 8 -16.31 -16.26 13.19
N GLU A 9 -16.08 -16.76 14.41
CA GLU A 9 -15.86 -15.94 15.60
C GLU A 9 -14.56 -15.14 15.48
N GLN A 10 -13.46 -15.78 15.07
CA GLN A 10 -12.18 -15.10 14.81
C GLN A 10 -12.30 -14.07 13.69
N ILE A 11 -13.11 -14.31 12.66
CA ILE A 11 -13.37 -13.32 11.60
C ILE A 11 -14.19 -12.15 12.15
N LYS A 12 -15.24 -12.42 12.93
CA LYS A 12 -16.11 -11.39 13.52
C LYS A 12 -15.35 -10.47 14.48
N GLU A 13 -14.46 -11.03 15.30
CA GLU A 13 -13.57 -10.29 16.17
C GLU A 13 -12.49 -9.55 15.35
N GLY A 14 -11.79 -10.28 14.47
CA GLY A 14 -10.63 -9.81 13.74
C GLY A 14 -10.93 -8.65 12.79
N LYS A 15 -12.12 -8.63 12.18
CA LYS A 15 -12.55 -7.56 11.26
C LYS A 15 -12.70 -6.19 11.92
N SER A 16 -12.84 -6.11 13.24
CA SER A 16 -12.98 -4.82 13.95
C SER A 16 -11.73 -3.94 13.80
N LEU A 17 -10.55 -4.55 13.65
CA LEU A 17 -9.25 -3.85 13.50
C LEU A 17 -8.54 -4.15 12.18
N ALA A 18 -8.86 -5.25 11.48
CA ALA A 18 -8.13 -5.67 10.28
C ALA A 18 -8.16 -4.63 9.14
N TRP A 19 -9.25 -3.86 9.01
CA TRP A 19 -9.39 -2.82 7.99
C TRP A 19 -8.41 -1.65 8.19
N LEU A 20 -7.95 -1.41 9.42
CA LEU A 20 -6.96 -0.37 9.74
C LEU A 20 -5.65 -0.57 8.99
N ALA A 21 -5.33 -1.82 8.63
CA ALA A 21 -4.13 -2.13 7.86
C ALA A 21 -4.08 -1.50 6.45
N TYR A 22 -5.21 -0.99 5.96
CA TYR A 22 -5.36 -0.39 4.63
C TYR A 22 -5.68 1.12 4.67
N VAL A 23 -5.99 1.67 5.86
CA VAL A 23 -6.43 3.07 6.02
C VAL A 23 -5.33 4.06 5.69
N GLY A 24 -4.09 3.73 6.03
CA GLY A 24 -2.95 4.61 5.82
C GLY A 24 -2.68 4.99 4.38
N VAL A 25 -3.00 4.06 3.50
CA VAL A 25 -2.79 4.20 2.06
C VAL A 25 -3.78 5.18 1.45
N ALA A 26 -5.08 5.06 1.79
CA ALA A 26 -6.15 5.87 1.20
C ALA A 26 -6.02 7.40 1.43
N ALA A 27 -5.05 7.83 2.25
CA ALA A 27 -4.87 9.20 2.71
C ALA A 27 -3.68 9.94 2.06
N VAL A 28 -2.98 9.35 1.07
CA VAL A 28 -1.76 9.93 0.45
C VAL A 28 -2.02 11.21 -0.36
N ILE A 29 -3.28 11.59 -0.57
CA ILE A 29 -3.64 12.89 -1.18
C ILE A 29 -3.19 14.08 -0.29
N ILE A 30 -2.91 13.86 1.01
CA ILE A 30 -2.42 14.89 1.94
C ILE A 30 -1.06 14.48 2.53
N PRO A 31 0.06 15.14 2.15
CA PRO A 31 1.42 14.68 2.44
C PRO A 31 1.80 14.59 3.93
N PHE A 32 1.00 15.12 4.86
CA PHE A 32 1.27 15.04 6.31
C PHE A 32 0.39 14.04 7.07
N VAL A 33 -0.79 13.66 6.56
CA VAL A 33 -1.74 12.79 7.29
C VAL A 33 -1.60 11.32 6.89
N GLY A 34 -1.30 11.04 5.62
CA GLY A 34 -1.17 9.66 5.11
C GLY A 34 -0.02 8.86 5.74
N TRP A 35 1.12 9.49 6.02
CA TRP A 35 2.32 8.80 6.49
C TRP A 35 2.16 8.18 7.89
N LEU A 36 1.49 8.89 8.80
CA LEU A 36 1.20 8.35 10.15
C LEU A 36 0.11 7.29 10.10
N ALA A 37 -0.92 7.50 9.27
CA ALA A 37 -1.96 6.52 9.06
C ALA A 37 -1.41 5.24 8.41
N GLY A 38 -0.33 5.34 7.63
CA GLY A 38 0.43 4.23 7.03
C GLY A 38 0.86 3.18 8.04
N LEU A 39 1.14 3.57 9.29
CA LEU A 39 1.56 2.66 10.35
C LEU A 39 0.40 1.94 11.05
N LEU A 40 -0.86 2.20 10.67
CA LEU A 40 -2.03 1.60 11.31
C LEU A 40 -2.14 0.09 11.11
N PHE A 41 -1.39 -0.52 10.17
CA PHE A 41 -1.25 -1.97 10.09
C PHE A 41 -0.66 -2.59 11.37
N LEU A 42 0.06 -1.81 12.18
CA LEU A 42 0.56 -2.27 13.47
C LEU A 42 -0.58 -2.54 14.46
N VAL A 43 -1.70 -1.83 14.35
CA VAL A 43 -2.84 -2.00 15.27
C VAL A 43 -3.39 -3.44 15.24
N PRO A 44 -3.83 -3.99 14.10
CA PRO A 44 -4.28 -5.38 14.05
C PRO A 44 -3.16 -6.40 14.36
N LEU A 45 -1.90 -6.09 14.03
CA LEU A 45 -0.78 -6.99 14.32
C LEU A 45 -0.45 -7.10 15.81
N LEU A 46 -0.58 -6.00 16.56
CA LEU A 46 -0.24 -5.93 17.98
C LEU A 46 -1.44 -6.23 18.87
N ALA A 47 -2.62 -5.68 18.55
CA ALA A 47 -3.83 -5.85 19.34
C ALA A 47 -4.44 -7.25 19.16
N HIS A 48 -4.40 -7.81 17.95
CA HIS A 48 -4.96 -9.12 17.63
C HIS A 48 -3.88 -10.13 17.22
N LYS A 49 -2.78 -10.14 17.98
CA LYS A 49 -1.58 -10.95 17.70
C LYS A 49 -1.80 -12.46 17.58
N ASP A 50 -2.93 -12.98 18.08
CA ASP A 50 -3.27 -14.41 18.05
C ASP A 50 -4.37 -14.74 17.03
N ASN A 51 -5.04 -13.71 16.48
CA ASN A 51 -6.12 -13.87 15.53
C ASN A 51 -5.57 -14.07 14.09
N PRO A 52 -5.85 -15.20 13.42
CA PRO A 52 -5.30 -15.49 12.09
C PRO A 52 -5.79 -14.53 11.00
N PHE A 53 -7.07 -14.15 11.04
CA PHE A 53 -7.66 -13.21 10.07
C PHE A 53 -7.02 -11.82 10.19
N SER A 54 -6.93 -11.30 11.42
CA SER A 54 -6.36 -9.98 11.69
C SER A 54 -4.87 -9.93 11.36
N LYS A 55 -4.10 -10.98 11.71
CA LYS A 55 -2.68 -11.10 11.36
C LYS A 55 -2.45 -11.10 9.86
N TYR A 56 -3.27 -11.79 9.08
CA TYR A 56 -3.12 -11.83 7.64
C TYR A 56 -3.32 -10.45 7.01
N HIS A 57 -4.43 -9.79 7.33
CA HIS A 57 -4.70 -8.47 6.78
C HIS A 57 -3.70 -7.42 7.26
N GLY A 58 -3.22 -7.52 8.51
CA GLY A 58 -2.14 -6.68 9.04
C GLY A 58 -0.81 -6.88 8.29
N ARG A 59 -0.41 -8.12 8.02
CA ARG A 59 0.81 -8.43 7.25
C ARG A 59 0.71 -7.98 5.79
N GLN A 60 -0.44 -8.22 5.15
CA GLN A 60 -0.67 -7.76 3.77
C GLN A 60 -0.65 -6.23 3.68
N GLY A 61 -1.29 -5.53 4.63
CA GLY A 61 -1.24 -4.06 4.71
C GLY A 61 0.15 -3.52 5.01
N MET A 62 0.95 -4.22 5.82
CA MET A 62 2.37 -3.86 6.05
C MET A 62 3.18 -3.90 4.74
N VAL A 63 3.02 -4.96 3.94
CA VAL A 63 3.74 -5.06 2.66
C VAL A 63 3.30 -3.98 1.68
N LEU A 64 1.98 -3.70 1.61
CA LEU A 64 1.46 -2.60 0.81
C LEU A 64 2.09 -1.26 1.21
N PHE A 65 2.11 -0.95 2.51
CA PHE A 65 2.75 0.26 3.04
C PHE A 65 4.25 0.34 2.68
N MET A 66 4.98 -0.77 2.77
CA MET A 66 6.39 -0.80 2.36
C MET A 66 6.59 -0.48 0.87
N PHE A 67 5.69 -0.96 0.00
CA PHE A 67 5.72 -0.65 -1.41
C PHE A 67 5.46 0.83 -1.69
N GLU A 68 4.53 1.45 -0.96
CA GLU A 68 4.25 2.88 -1.07
C GLU A 68 5.41 3.74 -0.58
N VAL A 69 6.03 3.37 0.55
CA VAL A 69 7.23 4.05 1.04
C VAL A 69 8.35 3.97 -0.01
N ALA A 70 8.60 2.78 -0.57
CA ALA A 70 9.60 2.61 -1.62
C ALA A 70 9.27 3.44 -2.87
N PHE A 71 8.01 3.42 -3.31
CA PHE A 71 7.54 4.23 -4.44
C PHE A 71 7.75 5.73 -4.17
N GLY A 72 7.29 6.23 -3.02
CA GLY A 72 7.46 7.63 -2.62
C GLY A 72 8.91 8.08 -2.56
N ILE A 73 9.81 7.24 -2.03
CA ILE A 73 11.25 7.52 -2.02
C ILE A 73 11.81 7.63 -3.46
N ILE A 74 11.47 6.69 -4.34
CA ILE A 74 11.91 6.69 -5.74
C ILE A 74 11.44 7.98 -6.43
N ILE A 75 10.16 8.34 -6.28
CA ILE A 75 9.60 9.56 -6.86
C ILE A 75 10.28 10.80 -6.29
N GLY A 76 10.53 10.86 -4.98
CA GLY A 76 11.24 11.96 -4.33
C GLY A 76 12.66 12.15 -4.86
N ILE A 77 13.41 11.05 -5.07
CA ILE A 77 14.76 11.09 -5.65
C ILE A 77 14.71 11.57 -7.11
N LEU A 78 13.79 11.05 -7.93
CA LEU A 78 13.64 11.47 -9.33
C LEU A 78 13.35 12.98 -9.43
N TRP A 79 12.51 13.50 -8.53
CA TRP A 79 12.22 14.92 -8.44
C TRP A 79 13.41 15.77 -8.02
N ALA A 80 14.16 15.33 -7.02
CA ALA A 80 15.36 16.03 -6.57
C ALA A 80 16.40 16.12 -7.70
N ILE A 81 16.59 15.03 -8.45
CA ILE A 81 17.49 14.98 -9.61
C ILE A 81 16.99 15.92 -10.72
N ALA A 82 15.71 15.83 -11.08
CA ALA A 82 15.11 16.69 -12.10
C ALA A 82 15.22 18.18 -11.73
N GLY A 83 14.98 18.52 -10.46
CA GLY A 83 15.15 19.88 -9.93
C GLY A 83 16.61 20.35 -9.92
N ALA A 84 17.57 19.47 -9.62
CA ALA A 84 18.99 19.81 -9.69
C ALA A 84 19.44 20.10 -11.13
N ILE A 85 19.00 19.27 -12.09
CA ILE A 85 19.24 19.49 -13.53
C ILE A 85 18.60 20.81 -13.97
N ALA A 86 17.40 21.13 -13.47
CA ALA A 86 16.70 22.38 -13.73
C ALA A 86 17.55 23.60 -13.45
N VAL A 87 18.06 23.63 -12.22
CA VAL A 87 18.84 24.70 -11.64
C VAL A 87 20.20 24.79 -12.34
N ALA A 88 20.84 23.68 -12.68
CA ALA A 88 22.09 23.72 -13.43
C ALA A 88 21.94 24.28 -14.86
N SER A 89 20.72 24.28 -15.42
CA SER A 89 20.44 24.60 -16.83
C SER A 89 19.94 26.03 -17.08
N TYR A 90 20.14 26.98 -16.14
CA TYR A 90 19.59 28.37 -16.09
C TYR A 90 19.75 29.28 -17.35
N GLY A 91 20.21 28.80 -18.50
CA GLY A 91 20.46 29.62 -19.71
C GLY A 91 19.66 29.29 -20.97
N TYR A 92 19.11 28.08 -21.16
CA TYR A 92 18.37 27.77 -22.39
C TYR A 92 17.15 26.91 -22.10
N GLY A 93 15.98 27.51 -22.31
CA GLY A 93 14.76 26.84 -22.73
C GLY A 93 14.43 25.55 -21.99
N TYR A 94 13.67 25.71 -20.90
CA TYR A 94 12.83 24.68 -20.30
C TYR A 94 11.69 24.20 -21.25
N GLY A 95 11.94 24.23 -22.56
CA GLY A 95 10.95 24.15 -23.62
C GLY A 95 10.86 22.75 -24.20
N ILE A 96 9.65 22.21 -24.15
CA ILE A 96 9.06 21.25 -25.09
C ILE A 96 9.62 19.80 -25.09
N GLY A 97 10.94 19.59 -24.95
CA GLY A 97 11.57 18.24 -24.94
C GLY A 97 11.28 17.43 -23.65
N MET A 98 11.21 18.11 -22.51
CA MET A 98 10.68 17.57 -21.24
C MET A 98 9.16 17.43 -21.25
N GLY A 99 8.46 18.05 -22.21
CA GLY A 99 7.00 18.08 -22.25
C GLY A 99 6.39 16.69 -22.42
N ILE A 100 6.80 15.96 -23.47
CA ILE A 100 6.18 14.65 -23.77
C ILE A 100 6.77 13.54 -22.90
N CYS A 101 8.09 13.41 -22.81
CA CYS A 101 8.71 12.38 -21.98
C CYS A 101 8.39 12.57 -20.49
N GLY A 102 8.39 13.81 -20.01
CA GLY A 102 7.98 14.14 -18.65
C GLY A 102 6.51 13.80 -18.40
N VAL A 103 5.60 14.15 -19.33
CA VAL A 103 4.17 13.81 -19.21
C VAL A 103 3.95 12.29 -19.22
N LEU A 104 4.65 11.53 -20.06
CA LEU A 104 4.51 10.07 -20.09
C LEU A 104 4.99 9.43 -18.79
N VAL A 105 6.16 9.84 -18.28
CA VAL A 105 6.67 9.39 -16.97
C VAL A 105 5.67 9.74 -15.87
N TRP A 106 5.12 10.95 -15.89
CA TRP A 106 4.09 11.38 -14.95
C TRP A 106 2.82 10.57 -15.00
N ILE A 107 2.32 10.26 -16.20
CA ILE A 107 1.13 9.43 -16.38
C ILE A 107 1.39 8.05 -15.76
N VAL A 108 2.55 7.44 -16.01
CA VAL A 108 2.90 6.15 -15.41
C VAL A 108 2.93 6.23 -13.88
N ILE A 109 3.54 7.27 -13.31
CA ILE A 109 3.58 7.49 -11.85
C ILE A 109 2.16 7.59 -11.28
N VAL A 110 1.30 8.38 -11.91
CA VAL A 110 -0.10 8.56 -11.49
C VAL A 110 -0.85 7.24 -11.59
N LEU A 111 -0.69 6.47 -12.67
CA LEU A 111 -1.36 5.19 -12.86
C LEU A 111 -0.92 4.16 -11.82
N VAL A 112 0.37 4.09 -11.49
CA VAL A 112 0.88 3.18 -10.45
C VAL A 112 0.36 3.59 -9.08
N GLY A 113 0.39 4.90 -8.76
CA GLY A 113 -0.16 5.42 -7.51
C GLY A 113 -1.66 5.08 -7.38
N LEU A 114 -2.46 5.39 -8.39
CA LEU A 114 -3.89 5.06 -8.41
C LEU A 114 -4.15 3.56 -8.28
N ALA A 115 -3.31 2.71 -8.89
CA ALA A 115 -3.46 1.27 -8.75
C ALA A 115 -3.25 0.82 -7.29
N LEU A 116 -2.23 1.34 -6.60
CA LEU A 116 -1.99 1.03 -5.18
C LEU A 116 -3.16 1.51 -4.30
N GLU A 117 -3.69 2.70 -4.57
CA GLU A 117 -4.86 3.24 -3.87
C GLU A 117 -6.11 2.37 -4.05
N VAL A 118 -6.41 2.00 -5.29
CA VAL A 118 -7.54 1.11 -5.61
C VAL A 118 -7.39 -0.23 -4.90
N LEU A 119 -6.18 -0.81 -4.93
CA LEU A 119 -5.91 -2.06 -4.22
C LEU A 119 -6.11 -1.92 -2.72
N SER A 120 -5.69 -0.80 -2.13
CA SER A 120 -5.90 -0.55 -0.71
C SER A 120 -7.37 -0.40 -0.34
N ILE A 121 -8.14 0.36 -1.13
CA ILE A 121 -9.58 0.52 -0.90
C ILE A 121 -10.29 -0.85 -0.99
N ILE A 122 -9.92 -1.68 -1.97
CA ILE A 122 -10.45 -3.05 -2.05
C ILE A 122 -10.02 -3.86 -0.82
N GLY A 123 -8.76 -3.76 -0.39
CA GLY A 123 -8.26 -4.41 0.82
C GLY A 123 -9.03 -4.02 2.07
N LEU A 124 -9.31 -2.73 2.22
CA LEU A 124 -10.11 -2.15 3.30
C LEU A 124 -11.53 -2.73 3.29
N ILE A 125 -12.21 -2.71 2.15
CA ILE A 125 -13.57 -3.23 2.00
C ILE A 125 -13.61 -4.73 2.33
N GLN A 126 -12.67 -5.50 1.81
CA GLN A 126 -12.63 -6.95 2.03
C GLN A 126 -12.34 -7.30 3.50
N ALA A 127 -11.41 -6.58 4.13
CA ALA A 127 -11.11 -6.74 5.56
C ALA A 127 -12.31 -6.36 6.45
N ALA A 128 -12.99 -5.25 6.14
CA ALA A 128 -14.19 -4.81 6.87
C ALA A 128 -15.37 -5.79 6.70
N GLN A 129 -15.48 -6.42 5.53
CA GLN A 129 -16.47 -7.45 5.25
C GLN A 129 -16.13 -8.82 5.85
N GLY A 130 -14.96 -8.98 6.49
CA GLY A 130 -14.52 -10.28 7.02
C GLY A 130 -14.16 -11.30 5.93
N LYS A 131 -13.88 -10.84 4.70
CA LYS A 131 -13.61 -11.70 3.56
C LYS A 131 -12.10 -11.87 3.37
N PHE A 132 -11.69 -13.12 3.16
CA PHE A 132 -10.34 -13.40 2.68
C PHE A 132 -10.14 -12.78 1.29
N TRP A 133 -9.05 -12.04 1.13
CA TRP A 133 -8.64 -11.51 -0.15
C TRP A 133 -7.12 -11.43 -0.26
N LYS A 134 -6.59 -12.13 -1.26
CA LYS A 134 -5.20 -12.04 -1.66
C LYS A 134 -5.04 -10.91 -2.66
N MET A 135 -4.38 -9.85 -2.24
CA MET A 135 -4.09 -8.72 -3.10
C MET A 135 -3.20 -9.15 -4.27
N PRO A 136 -3.51 -8.75 -5.53
CA PRO A 136 -2.64 -9.00 -6.67
C PRO A 136 -1.23 -8.48 -6.41
N VAL A 137 -0.21 -9.27 -6.76
CA VAL A 137 1.23 -8.99 -6.53
C VAL A 137 1.60 -8.89 -5.04
N ILE A 138 1.08 -7.90 -4.33
CA ILE A 138 1.38 -7.61 -2.92
C ILE A 138 1.04 -8.79 -2.00
N GLY A 139 -0.11 -9.45 -2.20
CA GLY A 139 -0.50 -10.60 -1.39
C GLY A 139 0.43 -11.81 -1.59
N ALA A 140 0.94 -12.01 -2.81
CA ALA A 140 1.93 -13.05 -3.08
C ALA A 140 3.28 -12.73 -2.41
N ILE A 141 3.69 -11.46 -2.43
CA ILE A 141 4.90 -11.01 -1.75
C ILE A 141 4.76 -11.16 -0.23
N ALA A 142 3.62 -10.78 0.34
CA ALA A 142 3.33 -10.95 1.76
C ALA A 142 3.45 -12.42 2.18
N GLU A 143 2.88 -13.36 1.42
CA GLU A 143 3.03 -14.80 1.69
C GLU A 143 4.48 -15.28 1.63
N SER A 144 5.28 -14.74 0.69
CA SER A 144 6.70 -15.09 0.58
C SER A 144 7.51 -14.63 1.79
N TRP A 145 7.19 -13.44 2.34
CA TRP A 145 7.85 -12.88 3.52
C TRP A 145 7.36 -13.53 4.81
N PHE A 146 6.08 -13.88 4.86
CA PHE A 146 5.43 -14.47 6.02
C PHE A 146 4.91 -15.87 5.71
N LYS A 147 5.84 -16.83 5.65
CA LYS A 147 5.54 -18.23 5.39
C LYS A 147 4.45 -18.74 6.35
N GLY A 148 3.45 -19.43 5.80
CA GLY A 148 2.33 -20.01 6.56
C GLY A 148 1.27 -19.02 7.03
N MET A 149 1.28 -17.75 6.56
CA MET A 149 0.22 -16.79 6.89
C MET A 149 -1.16 -17.13 6.28
N VAL A 150 -1.17 -17.93 5.22
CA VAL A 150 -2.36 -18.56 4.64
C VAL A 150 -2.11 -20.06 4.69
N PRO A 151 -2.92 -20.87 5.39
CA PRO A 151 -2.84 -22.30 5.26
C PRO A 151 -3.16 -22.65 3.81
N THR A 152 -2.23 -23.36 3.18
CA THR A 152 -2.55 -24.13 1.99
C THR A 152 -3.66 -25.11 2.37
N ALA A 153 -4.80 -25.04 1.69
CA ALA A 153 -5.80 -26.10 1.74
C ALA A 153 -5.17 -27.44 1.34
#